data_AF-A0A0B7BYM3-F1
#
_entry.id   AF-A0A0B7BYM3-F1
#
_cell.length_a   1.000
_cell.length_b   1.000
_cell.length_c   1.000
_cell.angle_alpha   90.00
_cell.angle_beta   90.00
_cell.angle_gamma   90.00
#
_symmetry.space_group_name_H-M   'P 1'
#
loop_
_entity.id
_entity.type
_entity.pdbx_description
1 polymer ?
#
loop_
_entity_poly.entity_id
_entity_poly.type
_entity_poly.pdbx_seq_one_letter_code
_entity_poly.pdbx_strand_id
1 'polypeptide(L)'
;QASLVPRLAEHSGQQHYQPDLEDMEELSEMRQELMDRVQNIMNKANEYRNSFDNYAYLWVDDRNEFMRQFLLYNHVLTTEEIEAHADEGVPESPPTLAQFKEQID
;
A
#
# COMPACT_ATOMS: atom_id res chain seq x y z
N GLN A 1 -6.00 -22.59 22.57
CA GLN A 1 -6.68 -22.14 23.81
C GLN A 1 -7.50 -23.26 24.44
N ALA A 2 -8.30 -24.02 23.68
CA ALA A 2 -9.02 -25.19 24.21
C ALA A 2 -8.11 -26.35 24.66
N SER A 3 -6.86 -26.40 24.18
CA SER A 3 -5.80 -27.28 24.68
C SER A 3 -5.35 -26.98 26.11
N LEU A 4 -5.61 -25.78 26.62
CA LEU A 4 -5.20 -25.37 27.96
C LEU A 4 -6.23 -25.76 29.03
N VAL A 5 -7.40 -26.24 28.62
CA VAL A 5 -8.46 -26.68 29.53
C VAL A 5 -8.47 -28.21 29.57
N PRO A 6 -8.13 -28.82 30.72
CA PRO A 6 -8.15 -30.26 30.85
C PRO A 6 -9.59 -30.79 30.75
N ARG A 7 -9.75 -31.90 30.04
CA ARG A 7 -11.04 -32.56 29.88
C ARG A 7 -11.37 -33.37 31.13
N LEU A 8 -12.59 -33.20 31.65
CA LEU A 8 -13.10 -33.93 32.83
C LEU A 8 -13.56 -35.36 32.49
N ALA A 9 -13.94 -35.61 31.24
CA ALA A 9 -14.36 -36.93 30.76
C ALA A 9 -13.14 -37.84 30.49
N GLU A 10 -12.58 -38.41 31.56
CA GLU A 10 -11.40 -39.30 31.51
C GLU A 10 -11.59 -40.51 30.59
N HIS A 11 -12.81 -41.02 30.48
CA HIS A 11 -13.15 -42.16 29.62
C HIS A 11 -13.04 -41.87 28.12
N SER A 12 -12.97 -40.61 27.71
CA SER A 12 -12.95 -40.22 26.30
C SER A 12 -11.59 -40.42 25.61
N GLY A 13 -10.53 -40.66 26.38
CA GLY A 13 -9.17 -40.85 25.85
C GLY A 13 -8.47 -39.59 25.34
N GLN A 14 -9.13 -38.42 25.35
CA GLN A 14 -8.52 -37.14 24.98
C GLN A 14 -8.23 -36.28 26.22
N GLN A 15 -7.11 -35.56 26.19
CA GLN A 15 -6.64 -34.74 27.32
C GLN A 15 -7.37 -33.40 27.45
N HIS A 16 -7.91 -32.87 26.35
CA HIS A 16 -8.49 -31.53 26.27
C HIS A 16 -9.52 -31.44 25.12
N TYR A 17 -10.28 -30.36 25.06
CA TYR A 17 -11.40 -30.20 24.12
C TYR A 17 -11.01 -29.75 22.70
N GLN A 18 -9.73 -29.43 22.46
CA GLN A 18 -9.31 -28.90 21.15
C GLN A 18 -9.68 -29.79 19.95
N PRO A 19 -9.52 -31.13 19.97
CA PRO A 19 -9.87 -31.97 18.82
C PRO A 19 -11.35 -31.86 18.45
N ASP A 20 -12.25 -31.88 19.44
CA ASP A 20 -13.69 -31.71 19.19
C ASP A 20 -14.00 -30.38 18.51
N LEU A 21 -13.33 -29.29 18.93
CA LEU A 21 -13.54 -27.97 18.35
C LEU A 21 -12.93 -27.84 16.95
N GLU A 22 -11.87 -28.57 16.65
CA GLU A 22 -11.27 -28.64 15.32
C GLU A 22 -12.14 -29.46 14.35
N ASP A 23 -12.85 -30.47 14.85
CA ASP A 23 -13.80 -31.29 14.09
C ASP A 23 -15.16 -30.61 13.89
N MET A 24 -15.45 -29.51 14.61
CA MET A 24 -16.69 -28.74 14.45
C MET A 24 -16.65 -27.89 13.17
N GLU A 25 -17.40 -28.33 12.16
CA GLU A 25 -17.51 -27.68 10.85
C GLU A 25 -17.91 -26.20 10.98
N GLU A 26 -18.96 -25.89 11.77
CA GLU A 26 -19.43 -24.51 11.98
C GLU A 26 -18.32 -23.57 12.50
N LEU A 27 -17.45 -24.04 13.38
CA LEU A 27 -16.33 -23.23 13.90
C LEU A 27 -15.27 -23.01 12.82
N SER A 28 -15.02 -24.02 11.98
CA SER A 28 -14.10 -23.90 10.86
C SER A 28 -14.62 -22.92 9.81
N GLU A 29 -15.92 -22.98 9.49
CA GLU A 29 -16.58 -22.04 8.58
C GLU A 29 -16.49 -20.59 9.07
N MET A 30 -16.83 -20.33 10.34
CA MET A 30 -16.71 -18.99 10.93
C MET A 30 -15.27 -18.48 10.91
N ARG A 31 -14.28 -19.35 11.18
CA ARG A 31 -12.87 -19.00 11.08
C ARG A 31 -12.51 -18.63 9.64
N GLN A 32 -12.97 -19.40 8.65
CA GLN A 32 -12.69 -19.12 7.25
C GLN A 32 -13.31 -17.79 6.81
N GLU A 33 -14.56 -17.53 7.18
CA GLU A 33 -15.24 -16.27 6.87
C GLU A 33 -14.49 -15.07 7.46
N LEU A 34 -14.00 -15.19 8.70
CA LEU A 34 -13.21 -14.14 9.33
C LEU A 34 -11.88 -13.90 8.57
N MET A 35 -11.19 -14.98 8.19
CA MET A 35 -9.94 -14.87 7.43
C MET A 35 -10.17 -14.24 6.04
N ASP A 36 -11.25 -14.60 5.36
CA ASP A 36 -11.62 -14.03 4.07
C ASP A 36 -11.92 -12.52 4.19
N ARG A 37 -12.64 -12.12 5.24
CA ARG A 37 -12.90 -10.70 5.52
C ARG A 37 -11.61 -9.92 5.80
N VAL A 38 -10.69 -10.48 6.59
CA VAL A 38 -9.39 -9.86 6.88
C VAL A 38 -8.58 -9.71 5.59
N GLN A 39 -8.52 -10.76 4.75
CA GLN A 39 -7.83 -10.71 3.46
C GLN A 39 -8.44 -9.65 2.53
N ASN A 40 -9.77 -9.56 2.47
CA ASN A 40 -10.46 -8.55 1.67
C ASN A 40 -10.10 -7.12 2.11
N ILE A 41 -10.11 -6.85 3.42
CA ILE A 41 -9.73 -5.54 3.96
C ILE A 41 -8.26 -5.22 3.67
N MET A 42 -7.35 -6.19 3.81
CA MET A 42 -5.93 -5.99 3.47
C MET A 42 -5.75 -5.65 1.99
N ASN A 43 -6.47 -6.34 1.09
CA ASN A 43 -6.43 -6.05 -0.34
C ASN A 43 -6.94 -4.65 -0.64
N LYS A 44 -8.09 -4.26 -0.07
CA LYS A 44 -8.64 -2.90 -0.22
C LYS A 44 -7.69 -1.82 0.30
N ALA A 45 -7.03 -2.06 1.43
CA ALA A 45 -6.04 -1.13 1.97
C ALA A 45 -4.83 -0.98 1.04
N ASN A 46 -4.36 -2.08 0.44
CA ASN A 46 -3.28 -2.04 -0.55
C ASN A 46 -3.72 -1.34 -1.84
N GLU A 47 -4.91 -1.61 -2.35
CA GLU A 47 -5.47 -0.92 -3.53
C GLU A 47 -5.57 0.58 -3.29
N TYR A 48 -6.08 0.98 -2.12
CA TYR A 48 -6.14 2.39 -1.73
C TYR A 48 -4.75 3.01 -1.64
N ARG A 49 -3.78 2.32 -1.02
CA ARG A 49 -2.38 2.77 -0.98
C ARG A 49 -1.82 2.97 -2.39
N ASN A 50 -2.02 2.00 -3.28
CA ASN A 50 -1.50 2.04 -4.64
C ASN A 50 -2.18 3.12 -5.50
N SER A 51 -3.38 3.60 -5.15
CA SER A 51 -3.98 4.76 -5.83
C SER A 51 -3.14 6.04 -5.72
N PHE A 52 -2.23 6.10 -4.74
CA PHE A 52 -1.29 7.20 -4.58
C PHE A 52 -0.01 7.03 -5.41
N ASP A 53 0.23 5.89 -6.06
CA ASP A 53 1.48 5.64 -6.80
C ASP A 53 1.76 6.70 -7.88
N ASN A 54 0.72 7.33 -8.43
CA ASN A 54 0.86 8.46 -9.37
C ASN A 54 1.59 9.66 -8.77
N TYR A 55 1.58 9.81 -7.44
CA TYR A 55 2.24 10.88 -6.70
C TYR A 55 3.58 10.43 -6.10
N ALA A 56 4.06 9.23 -6.42
CA ALA A 56 5.24 8.66 -5.78
C ALA A 56 6.51 9.50 -5.94
N TYR A 57 6.61 10.27 -7.03
CA TYR A 57 7.69 11.23 -7.26
C TYR A 57 7.84 12.27 -6.14
N LEU A 58 6.78 12.54 -5.36
CA LEU A 58 6.84 13.46 -4.23
C LEU A 58 7.62 12.91 -3.02
N TRP A 59 7.79 11.59 -2.90
CA TRP A 59 8.47 10.95 -1.77
C TRP A 59 9.59 9.97 -2.14
N VAL A 60 9.73 9.62 -3.42
CA VAL A 60 10.83 8.76 -3.92
C VAL A 60 12.00 9.60 -4.44
N ASP A 61 11.75 10.75 -5.07
CA ASP A 61 12.79 11.64 -5.59
C ASP A 61 13.23 12.69 -4.57
N ASP A 62 14.38 13.34 -4.80
CA ASP A 62 14.79 14.50 -4.01
C ASP A 62 13.75 15.61 -4.21
N ARG A 63 12.90 15.79 -3.20
CA ARG A 63 11.83 16.78 -3.19
C ARG A 63 12.32 18.19 -3.52
N ASN A 64 13.55 18.55 -3.17
CA ASN A 64 14.11 19.85 -3.50
C ASN A 64 14.42 19.96 -5.00
N GLU A 65 14.93 18.89 -5.60
CA GLU A 65 15.25 18.86 -7.03
C GLU A 65 13.98 18.81 -7.88
N PHE A 66 12.97 18.02 -7.49
CA PHE A 66 11.65 18.04 -8.14
C PHE A 66 11.06 19.46 -8.10
N MET A 67 11.03 20.08 -6.91
CA MET A 67 10.47 21.43 -6.75
C MET A 67 11.28 22.46 -7.57
N ARG A 68 12.61 22.34 -7.61
CA ARG A 68 13.47 23.20 -8.41
C ARG A 68 13.14 23.09 -9.90
N GLN A 69 13.08 21.86 -10.42
CA GLN A 69 12.79 21.63 -11.84
C GLN A 69 11.36 22.04 -12.20
N PHE A 70 10.38 21.72 -11.36
CA PHE A 70 9.00 22.13 -11.57
C PHE A 70 8.85 23.66 -11.60
N LEU A 71 9.48 24.39 -10.69
CA LEU A 71 9.39 25.87 -10.65
C LEU A 71 10.11 26.55 -11.83
N LEU A 72 11.13 25.91 -12.40
CA LEU A 72 11.89 26.45 -13.53
C LEU A 72 11.30 26.06 -14.90
N TYR A 73 10.79 24.83 -15.02
CA TYR A 73 10.47 24.21 -16.30
C TYR A 73 9.03 23.70 -16.41
N ASN A 74 8.22 23.76 -15.34
CA ASN A 74 6.86 23.23 -15.25
C ASN A 74 6.74 21.68 -15.28
N HIS A 75 7.84 20.96 -15.51
CA HIS A 75 7.92 19.50 -15.42
C HIS A 75 9.33 19.04 -15.00
N VAL A 76 9.47 17.74 -14.74
CA VAL A 76 10.78 17.10 -14.54
C VAL A 76 11.44 16.93 -15.91
N LEU A 77 12.68 17.40 -16.04
CA LEU A 77 13.41 17.33 -17.30
C LEU A 77 13.79 15.87 -17.62
N THR A 78 13.50 15.45 -18.84
CA THR A 78 13.95 14.17 -19.37
C THR A 78 15.42 14.22 -19.78
N THR A 79 16.08 13.07 -19.84
CA THR A 79 17.47 12.97 -20.32
C THR A 79 17.61 13.50 -21.75
N GLU A 80 16.61 13.25 -22.60
CA GLU A 80 16.56 13.70 -23.99
C GLU A 80 16.51 15.23 -24.10
N GLU A 81 15.75 15.91 -23.23
CA GLU A 81 15.69 17.38 -23.18
C GLU A 81 17.02 17.99 -22.71
N ILE A 82 17.67 17.35 -21.74
CA ILE A 82 18.99 17.79 -21.25
C ILE A 82 20.04 17.62 -22.35
N GLU A 83 20.02 16.50 -23.08
CA GLU A 83 20.97 16.21 -24.16
C GLU A 83 20.73 17.11 -25.39
N ALA A 84 19.48 17.40 -25.74
CA ALA A 84 19.13 18.27 -26.87
C ALA A 84 19.58 19.72 -26.66
N HIS A 85 19.72 20.15 -25.40
CA HIS A 85 20.12 21.49 -25.00
C HIS A 85 21.48 21.52 -24.29
N ALA A 86 22.36 20.55 -24.55
CA ALA A 86 23.62 20.39 -23.84
C ALA A 86 24.55 21.62 -23.89
N ASP A 87 24.49 22.41 -24.96
CA ASP A 87 25.36 23.58 -25.16
C ASP A 87 24.78 24.90 -24.61
N GLU A 88 23.45 25.06 -24.61
CA GLU A 88 22.75 26.32 -24.25
C GLU A 88 21.94 26.22 -22.94
N GLY A 89 21.72 25.01 -22.43
CA GLY A 89 20.83 24.73 -21.30
C GLY A 89 19.36 24.70 -21.72
N VAL A 90 18.53 23.94 -20.99
CA VAL A 90 17.08 23.89 -21.25
C VAL A 90 16.48 25.28 -20.94
N PRO A 91 15.71 25.88 -21.88
CA PRO A 91 15.05 27.16 -21.63
C PRO A 91 14.05 27.10 -20.46
N GLU A 92 14.04 28.12 -19.62
CA GLU A 92 13.09 28.21 -18.51
C GLU A 92 11.66 28.42 -19.02
N SER A 93 10.73 27.63 -18.49
CA SER A 93 9.30 27.72 -18.74
C SER A 93 8.54 27.53 -17.42
N PRO A 94 8.52 28.56 -16.54
CA PRO A 94 7.89 28.45 -15.23
C PRO A 94 6.39 28.11 -15.32
N PRO A 95 5.84 27.36 -14.35
CA PRO A 95 4.45 26.93 -14.35
C PRO A 95 3.51 28.12 -14.19
N THR A 96 2.38 28.08 -14.91
CA THR A 96 1.27 29.01 -14.65
C THR A 96 0.61 28.69 -13.30
N LEU A 97 -0.13 29.66 -12.76
CA LEU A 97 -0.86 29.47 -11.49
C LEU A 97 -1.88 28.32 -11.56
N ALA A 98 -2.43 28.03 -12.75
CA ALA A 98 -3.32 26.91 -12.99
C ALA A 98 -2.57 25.56 -12.92
N GLN A 99 -1.41 25.45 -13.58
CA GLN A 99 -0.58 24.23 -13.56
C GLN A 99 0.01 23.97 -12.18
N PHE A 100 0.40 25.02 -11.46
CA PHE A 100 0.84 24.93 -10.07
C PHE A 100 -0.27 24.38 -9.17
N LYS A 101 -1.51 24.82 -9.39
CA LYS A 101 -2.67 24.31 -8.65
C LYS A 101 -2.94 22.83 -8.96
N GLU A 102 -2.86 22.43 -10.23
CA GLU A 102 -3.03 21.01 -10.65
C GLU A 102 -1.97 20.07 -10.05
N GLN A 103 -0.80 20.57 -9.69
CA GLN A 103 0.26 19.76 -9.06
C GLN A 103 0.16 19.67 -7.53
N ILE A 104 -0.67 20.51 -6.90
CA ILE A 104 -0.87 20.53 -5.44
C ILE A 104 -2.21 19.91 -5.03
N ASP A 105 -3.24 20.05 -5.86
CA ASP A 105 -4.57 19.43 -5.67
C ASP A 105 -4.53 17.90 -5.91
#